data_AF-A0A976LNB1-F1
#
_entry.id   AF-A0A976LNB1-F1
#
_cell.length_a   1.000
_cell.length_b   1.000
_cell.length_c   1.000
_cell.angle_alpha   90.00
_cell.angle_beta   90.00
_cell.angle_gamma   90.00
#
_symmetry.space_group_name_H-M   'P 1'
#
loop_
_entity.id
_entity.type
_entity.pdbx_description
1 polymer ?
#
loop_
_entity_poly.entity_id
_entity_poly.type
_entity_poly.pdbx_seq_one_letter_code
_entity_poly.pdbx_strand_id
1 'polypeptide(L)' 'MEFEWNSDKSDACFTERGFDFAYVLGAFLDADRLIHKDARWDYGEDRYQLLGAIDGRVFFVAYTIRGTV' A
#
# COMPACT_ATOMS: atom_id res chain seq x y z
N MET A 1 -3.25 3.34 -13.22
CA MET A 1 -3.85 3.14 -11.89
C MET A 1 -3.74 4.47 -11.18
N GLU A 2 -4.85 4.97 -10.65
CA GLU A 2 -4.87 6.21 -9.87
C GLU A 2 -4.73 5.84 -8.40
N PHE A 3 -3.90 6.59 -7.67
CA PHE A 3 -3.65 6.37 -6.25
C PHE A 3 -4.00 7.65 -5.50
N GLU A 4 -4.76 7.49 -4.43
CA GLU A 4 -5.09 8.56 -3.50
C GLU A 4 -4.72 8.17 -2.08
N TRP A 5 -4.32 9.16 -1.29
CA TRP A 5 -4.12 9.01 0.14
C TRP A 5 -4.25 10.37 0.82
N ASN A 6 -4.43 10.34 2.14
CA ASN A 6 -4.36 11.54 2.96
C ASN A 6 -2.88 11.95 3.13
N SER A 7 -2.56 13.22 2.86
CA SER A 7 -1.21 13.78 2.96
C SER A 7 -0.61 13.61 4.35
N ASP A 8 -1.37 13.92 5.39
CA ASP A 8 -0.90 13.85 6.79
C ASP A 8 -0.49 12.43 7.18
N LYS A 9 -1.17 11.41 6.64
CA LYS A 9 -0.77 10.00 6.82
C LYS A 9 0.54 9.67 6.14
N SER A 10 0.77 10.22 4.95
CA SER A 10 2.03 10.02 4.21
C SER A 10 3.19 10.72 4.94
N ASP A 11 2.99 11.94 5.43
CA ASP A 11 4.01 12.69 6.17
C ASP A 11 4.34 12.04 7.52
N ALA A 12 3.33 11.52 8.23
CA ALA A 12 3.53 10.74 9.43
C ALA A 12 4.31 9.44 9.12
N CYS A 13 3.97 8.74 8.03
CA CYS A 13 4.71 7.55 7.60
C CYS A 13 6.17 7.88 7.29
N PHE A 14 6.44 9.00 6.61
CA PHE A 14 7.80 9.45 6.32
C PHE A 14 8.57 9.74 7.60
N THR A 15 7.97 10.45 8.55
CA THR A 15 8.58 10.76 9.85
C THR A 15 8.88 9.50 10.67
N GLU A 16 7.97 8.54 10.71
CA GLU A 16 8.10 7.34 11.54
C GLU A 16 8.96 6.24 10.90
N ARG A 17 8.90 6.09 9.57
CA ARG A 17 9.45 4.93 8.84
C ARG A 17 10.53 5.30 7.82
N GLY A 18 10.70 6.58 7.52
CA GLY A 18 11.72 7.11 6.61
C GLY A 18 11.34 7.04 5.12
N PHE A 19 10.07 6.77 4.80
CA PHE A 19 9.56 6.74 3.42
C PHE A 19 8.09 7.16 3.37
N ASP A 20 7.70 7.76 2.25
CA ASP A 20 6.34 8.25 2.01
C ASP A 20 5.50 7.25 1.20
N PHE A 21 4.24 7.59 0.94
CA PHE A 21 3.35 6.71 0.18
C PHE A 21 3.68 6.67 -1.30
N ALA A 22 4.18 7.77 -1.88
CA ALA A 22 4.58 7.84 -3.27
C ALA A 22 5.73 6.85 -3.58
N TYR A 23 6.69 6.73 -2.67
CA TYR A 23 7.79 5.78 -2.76
C TYR A 23 7.29 4.33 -2.74
N VAL A 24 6.42 3.96 -1.79
CA VAL A 24 5.93 2.57 -1.69
C VAL A 24 5.00 2.15 -2.83
N LEU A 25 4.51 3.07 -3.65
CA LEU A 25 3.82 2.70 -4.89
C LEU A 25 4.70 1.85 -5.81
N GLY A 26 6.03 1.98 -5.71
CA GLY A 26 6.97 1.12 -6.45
C GLY A 26 6.75 -0.38 -6.18
N ALA A 27 6.22 -0.75 -5.01
CA ALA A 27 5.95 -2.15 -4.67
C ALA A 27 4.83 -2.76 -5.54
N PHE A 28 3.98 -1.95 -6.18
CA PHE A 28 2.99 -2.42 -7.17
C PHE A 28 3.63 -2.82 -8.50
N LEU A 29 4.85 -2.36 -8.78
CA LEU A 29 5.61 -2.69 -9.99
C LEU A 29 6.45 -3.96 -9.84
N ASP A 30 6.63 -4.46 -8.60
CA ASP A 30 7.30 -5.73 -8.35
C ASP A 30 6.51 -6.87 -9.02
N ALA A 31 7.21 -7.65 -9.84
CA ALA A 31 6.66 -8.79 -10.57
C ALA A 31 6.36 -9.97 -9.62
N ASP A 32 7.10 -10.08 -8.53
CA ASP A 32 6.99 -11.16 -7.54
C ASP A 32 6.13 -10.74 -6.33
N ARG A 33 5.43 -9.60 -6.43
CA ARG A 33 4.58 -9.09 -5.34
C ARG A 33 3.50 -10.10 -4.97
N LEU A 34 3.23 -10.21 -3.68
CA LEU A 34 2.14 -11.01 -3.13
C LEU A 34 1.00 -10.09 -2.72
N ILE A 35 -0.22 -10.37 -3.18
CA ILE A 35 -1.42 -9.63 -2.81
C ILE A 35 -2.39 -10.58 -2.12
N HIS A 36 -2.87 -10.18 -0.94
CA HIS A 36 -3.84 -10.92 -0.15
C HIS A 36 -5.02 -10.03 0.23
N LYS A 37 -6.25 -10.53 0.13
CA LYS A 37 -7.43 -9.82 0.64
C LYS A 37 -7.44 -9.88 2.17
N ASP A 38 -7.50 -8.73 2.83
CA ASP A 38 -7.56 -8.64 4.29
C ASP A 38 -8.97 -8.97 4.78
N ALA A 39 -9.19 -10.23 5.16
CA ALA A 39 -10.46 -10.73 5.68
C ALA A 39 -10.49 -10.82 7.22
N ARG A 40 -9.56 -10.15 7.93
CA ARG A 40 -9.45 -10.25 9.39
C ARG A 40 -10.61 -9.57 10.12
N TRP A 41 -11.18 -8.51 9.55
CA TRP A 41 -12.27 -7.72 10.12
C TRP A 41 -13.19 -7.20 9.01
N ASP A 42 -14.44 -6.89 9.36
CA ASP A 42 -15.32 -6.11 8.48
C ASP A 42 -14.99 -4.62 8.65
N TYR A 43 -14.24 -4.08 7.69
CA TYR A 43 -13.84 -2.67 7.64
C TYR A 43 -14.86 -1.77 6.93
N GLY A 44 -15.98 -2.33 6.44
CA GLY A 44 -16.95 -1.62 5.59
C GLY A 44 -16.48 -1.37 4.15
N GLU A 45 -15.26 -1.78 3.80
CA GLU A 45 -14.66 -1.69 2.46
C GLU A 45 -13.71 -2.88 2.24
N ASP A 46 -13.52 -3.28 0.99
CA ASP A 46 -12.57 -4.33 0.63
C ASP A 46 -11.12 -3.82 0.79
N ARG A 47 -10.38 -4.49 1.68
CA ARG A 47 -8.97 -4.21 1.94
C ARG A 47 -8.06 -5.28 1.40
N TYR A 48 -6.89 -4.86 0.94
CA TYR A 48 -5.85 -5.70 0.40
C TYR A 48 -4.51 -5.38 1.08
N GLN A 49 -3.69 -6.41 1.19
CA GLN A 49 -2.33 -6.37 1.71
C GLN A 49 -1.39 -6.79 0.60
N LEU A 50 -0.45 -5.91 0.26
CA LEU A 50 0.60 -6.16 -0.70
C LEU A 50 1.93 -6.32 0.03
N LEU A 51 2.66 -7.38 -0.29
CA LEU A 51 4.08 -7.53 -0.01
C LEU A 51 4.83 -7.40 -1.33
N GLY A 52 5.72 -6.42 -1.44
CA GLY A 52 6.51 -6.20 -2.65
C GLY A 52 7.86 -5.58 -2.34
N ALA A 53 8.83 -5.81 -3.21
CA ALA A 53 10.18 -5.33 -3.06
C ALA A 53 10.41 -4.00 -3.81
N ILE A 54 11.12 -3.08 -3.16
CA ILE A 54 11.67 -1.87 -3.76
C ILE A 54 13.14 -1.82 -3.37
N ASP A 55 14.05 -1.71 -4.35
CA ASP A 55 15.50 -1.62 -4.13
C ASP A 55 16.08 -2.66 -3.15
N GLY A 56 15.56 -3.90 -3.21
CA GLY A 56 16.02 -5.01 -2.37
C GLY A 56 15.44 -5.04 -0.95
N ARG A 57 14.49 -4.15 -0.60
CA ARG A 57 13.76 -4.16 0.67
C ARG A 57 12.29 -4.51 0.44
N VAL A 58 11.74 -5.39 1.27
CA VAL A 58 10.32 -5.76 1.22
C VAL A 58 9.49 -4.77 2.03
N PHE A 59 8.39 -4.31 1.42
CA PHE A 59 7.42 -3.41 2.01
C PHE A 59 6.07 -4.10 2.14
N PHE A 60 5.37 -3.79 3.22
CA PHE A 60 3.97 -4.18 3.42
C PHE A 60 3.08 -2.95 3.20
N VAL A 61 2.16 -3.05 2.26
CA VAL A 61 1.25 -1.96 1.89
C VAL A 61 -0.19 -2.42 2.06
N ALA A 62 -0.94 -1.76 2.95
CA ALA A 62 -2.38 -2.00 3.09
C ALA A 62 -3.15 -0.92 2.31
N TYR A 63 -4.06 -1.34 1.42
CA TYR A 63 -4.80 -0.43 0.56
C TYR A 63 -6.23 -0.91 0.29
N THR A 64 -7.04 -0.01 -0.24
CA THR A 64 -8.43 -0.24 -0.64
C THR A 64 -8.58 0.08 -2.13
N ILE A 65 -9.35 -0.72 -2.85
CA ILE A 65 -9.68 -0.41 -4.24
C ILE A 65 -10.96 0.44 -4.23
N ARG A 66 -10.89 1.63 -4.82
CA ARG A 66 -12.00 2.59 -4.89
C ARG A 66 -12.31 2.89 -6.36
N GLY A 67 -13.59 3.05 -6.68
CA GLY A 67 -14.08 3.19 -8.04
C GLY A 67 -14.47 1.86 -8.69
N THR A 68 -15.16 1.94 -9.83
CA THR A 68 -15.56 0.77 -10.62
C THR A 68 -14.38 0.33 -11.49
N VAL A 69 -13.97 -0.93 -11.34
CA VAL A 69 -13.05 -1.60 -12.27
C VAL A 69 -13.66 -1.81 -13.64
#